data_AF-A0A833L5Y3-F1
#
_entry.id   AF-A0A833L5Y3-F1
#
_cell.length_a   1.000
_cell.length_b   1.000
_cell.length_c   1.000
_cell.angle_alpha   90.00
_cell.angle_beta   90.00
_cell.angle_gamma   90.00
#
_symmetry.space_group_name_H-M   'P 1'
#
loop_
_entity.id
_entity.type
_entity.pdbx_description
1 polymer ?
#
loop_
_entity_poly.entity_id
_entity_poly.type
_entity_poly.pdbx_seq_one_letter_code
_entity_poly.pdbx_strand_id
1 'polypeptide(L)'
;MKIRQTPRLAALACLLATLALGASPALAQQKKQPEKKTAAKEAPAAPGGAQTFLIGTFGDWKALMTGKDKQKVCYALSQPKERLPAKLVRDPGYLFISNRTADGAKNEVAFKLGFATKTGQDGSLTIGTGNFPLVGSGDSAFLKNPAQEAQLIELMKKSAGISIKMSSARGNETTDKYSLSGFGKAIEAVAKECP
;
A
#
# COMPACT_ATOMS: atom_id res chain seq x y z
N MET A 1 55.04 19.52 35.10
CA MET A 1 55.66 18.25 34.66
C MET A 1 55.69 18.25 33.13
N LYS A 2 56.79 17.86 32.47
CA LYS A 2 57.00 18.01 31.01
C LYS A 2 58.07 17.01 30.52
N ILE A 3 58.31 16.92 29.20
CA ILE A 3 59.25 15.99 28.51
C ILE A 3 58.77 14.50 28.70
N ARG A 4 58.87 13.52 27.77
CA ARG A 4 59.77 13.25 26.63
C ARG A 4 59.00 12.67 25.41
N GLN A 5 59.17 13.24 24.21
CA GLN A 5 60.14 12.93 23.13
C GLN A 5 59.74 11.78 22.20
N THR A 6 59.43 12.14 20.95
CA THR A 6 59.59 11.38 19.71
C THR A 6 60.84 11.93 18.97
N PRO A 7 61.19 11.53 17.73
CA PRO A 7 61.06 10.24 17.02
C PRO A 7 62.44 9.72 16.55
N ARG A 8 62.50 8.65 15.72
CA ARG A 8 63.33 8.63 14.49
C ARG A 8 63.02 7.45 13.54
N LEU A 9 63.37 7.65 12.27
CA LEU A 9 63.27 6.68 11.17
C LEU A 9 64.60 5.90 11.04
N ALA A 10 64.54 4.68 10.53
CA ALA A 10 65.48 4.15 9.53
C ALA A 10 64.90 2.89 8.86
N ALA A 11 65.28 2.63 7.61
CA ALA A 11 65.05 1.36 6.91
C ALA A 11 66.38 0.85 6.37
N LEU A 12 66.52 -0.47 6.19
CA LEU A 12 67.63 -1.08 5.46
C LEU A 12 67.16 -2.40 4.79
N ALA A 13 67.84 -2.81 3.72
CA ALA A 13 67.52 -3.97 2.89
C ALA A 13 68.83 -4.76 2.56
N CYS A 14 68.82 -5.55 1.46
CA CYS A 14 69.93 -6.39 0.93
C CYS A 14 70.18 -7.70 1.71
N LEU A 15 70.67 -8.84 1.16
CA LEU A 15 71.01 -9.37 -0.20
C LEU A 15 71.23 -10.92 -0.03
N LEU A 16 71.23 -11.87 -0.98
CA LEU A 16 70.92 -12.01 -2.42
C LEU A 16 70.75 -13.53 -2.71
N ALA A 17 69.77 -13.99 -3.52
CA ALA A 17 69.88 -15.25 -4.29
C ALA A 17 68.98 -15.26 -5.54
N THR A 18 69.51 -15.66 -6.70
CA THR A 18 68.77 -15.71 -7.98
C THR A 18 68.95 -17.05 -8.69
N LEU A 19 67.86 -17.62 -9.21
CA LEU A 19 67.83 -18.67 -10.23
C LEU A 19 66.68 -18.37 -11.20
N ALA A 20 66.86 -18.71 -12.48
CA ALA A 20 65.96 -18.33 -13.56
C ALA A 20 65.86 -19.41 -14.65
N LEU A 21 64.95 -19.18 -15.61
CA LEU A 21 64.53 -20.01 -16.76
C LEU A 21 63.52 -21.13 -16.45
N GLY A 22 62.36 -21.10 -17.14
CA GLY A 22 61.49 -22.27 -17.30
C GLY A 22 59.98 -21.98 -17.44
N ALA A 23 59.42 -22.34 -18.60
CA ALA A 23 58.02 -22.73 -18.84
C ALA A 23 56.81 -21.83 -18.43
N SER A 24 56.24 -21.18 -19.45
CA SER A 24 54.79 -21.12 -19.77
C SER A 24 53.77 -20.46 -18.83
N PRO A 25 53.05 -19.41 -19.29
CA PRO A 25 51.84 -18.90 -18.62
C PRO A 25 50.59 -19.70 -19.04
N ALA A 26 49.93 -20.36 -18.08
CA ALA A 26 48.59 -20.92 -18.26
C ALA A 26 47.79 -20.82 -16.94
N LEU A 27 46.72 -20.01 -16.92
CA LEU A 27 45.91 -19.82 -15.72
C LEU A 27 45.09 -21.07 -15.40
N ALA A 28 45.48 -21.78 -14.33
CA ALA A 28 44.60 -22.75 -13.69
C ALA A 28 43.46 -21.99 -12.96
N GLN A 29 42.24 -22.25 -13.44
CA GLN A 29 40.93 -21.91 -12.88
C GLN A 29 40.88 -21.41 -11.41
N GLN A 30 40.37 -20.19 -11.22
CA GLN A 30 39.42 -19.95 -10.12
C GLN A 30 38.25 -19.09 -10.63
N LYS A 31 37.09 -19.73 -10.82
CA LYS A 31 35.84 -19.03 -11.12
C LYS A 31 35.46 -18.19 -9.89
N LYS A 32 35.48 -16.86 -10.01
CA LYS A 32 34.80 -16.00 -9.03
C LYS A 32 33.30 -16.30 -9.10
N GLN A 33 32.81 -17.01 -8.09
CA GLN A 33 31.39 -17.27 -7.89
C GLN A 33 30.68 -15.93 -7.66
N PRO A 34 29.69 -15.54 -8.49
CA PRO A 34 28.96 -14.30 -8.26
C PRO A 34 28.17 -14.41 -6.96
N GLU A 35 28.14 -13.33 -6.19
CA GLU A 35 27.41 -13.26 -4.93
C GLU A 35 25.94 -13.55 -5.17
N LYS A 36 25.38 -14.45 -4.35
CA LYS A 36 24.01 -14.93 -4.49
C LYS A 36 23.04 -13.83 -4.07
N LYS A 37 22.71 -12.93 -5.01
CA LYS A 37 21.59 -12.00 -4.89
C LYS A 37 20.38 -12.79 -4.40
N THR A 38 19.96 -12.54 -3.17
CA THR A 38 18.74 -13.11 -2.62
C THR A 38 17.57 -12.49 -3.37
N ALA A 39 17.18 -13.11 -4.49
CA ALA A 39 15.98 -12.75 -5.21
C ALA A 39 14.84 -12.77 -4.19
N ALA A 40 14.15 -11.63 -4.04
CA ALA A 40 12.93 -11.58 -3.26
C ALA A 40 12.00 -12.63 -3.88
N LYS A 41 11.69 -13.68 -3.12
CA LYS A 41 10.79 -14.74 -3.56
C LYS A 41 9.42 -14.10 -3.74
N GLU A 42 9.06 -13.81 -4.99
CA GLU A 42 7.73 -13.32 -5.33
C GLU A 42 6.71 -14.24 -4.66
N ALA A 43 5.83 -13.66 -3.84
CA ALA A 43 4.75 -14.40 -3.24
C ALA A 43 3.91 -14.95 -4.42
N PRO A 44 3.70 -16.27 -4.52
CA PRO A 44 2.99 -16.84 -5.67
C PRO A 44 1.60 -16.22 -5.73
N ALA A 45 1.30 -15.56 -6.86
CA ALA A 45 -0.02 -15.00 -7.11
C ALA A 45 -1.05 -16.13 -6.96
N ALA A 46 -1.96 -15.99 -5.99
CA ALA A 46 -2.79 -17.10 -5.54
C ALA A 46 -3.65 -17.64 -6.71
N PRO A 47 -3.47 -18.92 -7.11
CA PRO A 47 -4.20 -19.49 -8.24
C PRO A 47 -5.63 -19.84 -7.81
N GLY A 48 -6.48 -18.83 -7.80
CA GLY A 48 -7.88 -18.93 -7.38
C GLY A 48 -8.57 -17.59 -7.51
N GLY A 49 -9.14 -17.31 -8.69
CA GLY A 49 -9.99 -16.13 -8.88
C GLY A 49 -11.21 -16.22 -7.96
N ALA A 50 -11.20 -15.42 -6.89
CA ALA A 50 -12.23 -15.46 -5.86
C ALA A 50 -13.60 -15.14 -6.48
N GLN A 51 -14.46 -16.16 -6.57
CA GLN A 51 -15.76 -16.05 -7.22
C GLN A 51 -16.54 -14.92 -6.56
N THR A 52 -16.87 -13.89 -7.34
CA THR A 52 -17.49 -12.66 -6.86
C THR A 52 -18.96 -12.66 -7.23
N PHE A 53 -19.81 -12.40 -6.24
CA PHE A 53 -21.26 -12.42 -6.33
C PHE A 53 -21.83 -11.03 -5.98
N LEU A 54 -22.90 -10.63 -6.66
CA LEU A 54 -23.65 -9.41 -6.34
C LEU A 54 -24.73 -9.74 -5.31
N ILE A 55 -24.63 -9.17 -4.11
CA ILE A 55 -25.66 -9.24 -3.06
C ILE A 55 -26.81 -8.29 -3.42
N GLY A 56 -26.49 -7.10 -3.96
CA GLY A 56 -27.49 -6.13 -4.41
C GLY A 56 -26.90 -4.80 -4.89
N THR A 57 -27.74 -3.96 -5.47
CA THR A 57 -27.41 -2.55 -5.82
C THR A 57 -28.40 -1.63 -5.11
N PHE A 58 -27.89 -0.59 -4.47
CA PHE A 58 -28.64 0.31 -3.60
C PHE A 58 -28.22 1.76 -3.90
N GLY A 59 -28.96 2.46 -4.75
CA GLY A 59 -28.60 3.81 -5.19
C GLY A 59 -27.24 3.83 -5.89
N ASP A 60 -26.30 4.60 -5.35
CA ASP A 60 -24.91 4.71 -5.86
C ASP A 60 -23.98 3.58 -5.38
N TRP A 61 -24.50 2.61 -4.63
CA TRP A 61 -23.74 1.57 -3.94
C TRP A 61 -24.03 0.16 -4.46
N LYS A 62 -23.02 -0.71 -4.45
CA LYS A 62 -23.15 -2.16 -4.69
C LYS A 62 -22.69 -2.93 -3.46
N ALA A 63 -23.45 -3.93 -3.07
CA ALA A 63 -23.03 -4.92 -2.07
C ALA A 63 -22.54 -6.18 -2.80
N LEU A 64 -21.32 -6.60 -2.52
CA LEU A 64 -20.61 -7.70 -3.18
C LEU A 64 -20.09 -8.69 -2.13
N MET A 65 -19.98 -9.96 -2.49
CA MET A 65 -19.30 -10.99 -1.71
C MET A 65 -18.28 -11.71 -2.60
N THR A 66 -17.10 -12.00 -2.07
CA THR A 66 -16.06 -12.79 -2.76
C THR A 66 -15.55 -13.90 -1.85
N GLY A 67 -15.10 -15.00 -2.45
CA GLY A 67 -14.64 -16.18 -1.72
C GLY A 67 -15.79 -17.10 -1.32
N LYS A 68 -15.52 -18.02 -0.39
CA LYS A 68 -16.48 -19.02 0.12
C LYS A 68 -16.21 -19.32 1.60
N ASP A 69 -17.23 -19.76 2.32
CA ASP A 69 -17.15 -20.25 3.69
C ASP A 69 -16.39 -19.31 4.64
N LYS A 70 -15.34 -19.80 5.32
CA LYS A 70 -14.51 -18.99 6.23
C LYS A 70 -13.61 -17.96 5.53
N GLN A 71 -13.52 -18.00 4.19
CA GLN A 71 -12.74 -17.08 3.35
C GLN A 71 -13.63 -16.05 2.64
N LYS A 72 -14.88 -15.86 3.08
CA LYS A 72 -15.72 -14.76 2.59
C LYS A 72 -15.12 -13.41 2.94
N VAL A 73 -15.17 -12.49 1.98
CA VAL A 73 -15.07 -11.05 2.19
C VAL A 73 -16.24 -10.36 1.50
N CYS A 74 -17.00 -9.56 2.24
CA CYS A 74 -18.09 -8.75 1.70
C CYS A 74 -17.67 -7.29 1.61
N TYR A 75 -18.11 -6.60 0.56
CA TYR A 75 -17.79 -5.20 0.29
C TYR A 75 -19.05 -4.39 0.01
N ALA A 76 -19.18 -3.23 0.66
CA ALA A 76 -20.00 -2.14 0.16
C ALA A 76 -19.08 -1.26 -0.71
N LEU A 77 -19.45 -1.09 -1.98
CA LEU A 77 -18.65 -0.43 -3.02
C LEU A 77 -19.39 0.77 -3.59
N SER A 78 -18.71 1.91 -3.74
CA SER A 78 -19.18 3.02 -4.57
C SER A 78 -18.04 3.65 -5.39
N GLN A 79 -18.41 4.32 -6.49
CA GLN A 79 -17.49 5.12 -7.31
C GLN A 79 -17.73 6.62 -7.03
N PRO A 80 -16.71 7.48 -7.18
CA PRO A 80 -16.89 8.91 -6.97
C PRO A 80 -17.78 9.51 -8.07
N LYS A 81 -18.68 10.40 -7.67
CA LYS A 81 -19.57 11.16 -8.57
C LYS A 81 -18.84 12.33 -9.23
N GLU A 82 -17.78 12.84 -8.59
CA GLU A 82 -16.93 13.92 -9.09
C GLU A 82 -15.47 13.62 -8.78
N ARG A 83 -14.57 13.90 -9.74
CA ARG A 83 -13.12 13.69 -9.62
C ARG A 83 -12.37 14.91 -10.11
N LEU A 84 -11.63 15.57 -9.22
CA LEU A 84 -10.86 16.77 -9.50
C LEU A 84 -9.34 16.52 -9.38
N PRO A 85 -8.50 17.21 -10.18
CA PRO A 85 -8.86 18.04 -11.33
C PRO A 85 -9.43 17.20 -12.48
N ALA A 86 -10.48 17.68 -13.15
CA ALA A 86 -11.22 16.88 -14.14
C ALA A 86 -10.41 16.50 -15.40
N LYS A 87 -9.28 17.19 -15.66
CA LYS A 87 -8.36 16.87 -16.77
C LYS A 87 -7.25 15.87 -16.40
N LEU A 88 -7.16 15.44 -15.13
CA LEU A 88 -6.14 14.51 -14.68
C LEU A 88 -6.55 13.07 -15.03
N VAL A 89 -5.86 12.45 -15.99
CA VAL A 89 -6.06 11.04 -16.34
C VAL A 89 -5.48 10.13 -15.25
N ARG A 90 -6.32 9.22 -14.75
CA ARG A 90 -6.05 8.25 -13.67
C ARG A 90 -7.08 7.13 -13.69
N ASP A 91 -6.72 5.97 -13.16
CA ASP A 91 -7.57 4.78 -13.17
C ASP A 91 -8.86 4.97 -12.32
N PRO A 92 -9.91 4.14 -12.50
CA PRO A 92 -11.16 4.29 -11.78
C PRO A 92 -10.98 4.30 -10.25
N GLY A 93 -11.55 5.31 -9.60
CA GLY A 93 -11.58 5.42 -8.15
C GLY A 93 -12.73 4.63 -7.54
N TYR A 94 -12.52 4.11 -6.34
CA TYR A 94 -13.52 3.38 -5.57
C TYR A 94 -13.38 3.65 -4.07
N LEU A 95 -14.51 3.63 -3.38
CA LEU A 95 -14.63 3.52 -1.93
C LEU A 95 -15.17 2.13 -1.60
N PHE A 96 -14.46 1.43 -0.72
CA PHE A 96 -14.82 0.13 -0.14
C PHE A 96 -15.06 0.28 1.36
N ILE A 97 -16.08 -0.41 1.86
CA ILE A 97 -16.20 -0.78 3.27
C ILE A 97 -16.27 -2.30 3.30
N SER A 98 -15.34 -2.96 4.01
CA SER A 98 -15.25 -4.42 3.99
C SER A 98 -15.54 -5.10 5.33
N ASN A 99 -16.18 -6.27 5.25
CA ASN A 99 -16.30 -7.24 6.33
C ASN A 99 -15.59 -8.54 5.91
N ARG A 100 -14.62 -8.98 6.71
CA ARG A 100 -13.77 -10.14 6.45
C ARG A 100 -14.11 -11.26 7.44
N THR A 101 -14.41 -12.45 6.94
CA THR A 101 -14.76 -13.61 7.79
C THR A 101 -13.53 -14.35 8.32
N ALA A 102 -12.39 -14.26 7.63
CA ALA A 102 -11.17 -15.01 7.96
C ALA A 102 -10.46 -14.54 9.24
N ASP A 103 -10.52 -13.24 9.53
CA ASP A 103 -9.89 -12.57 10.69
C ASP A 103 -10.90 -11.76 11.54
N GLY A 104 -12.17 -11.71 11.12
CA GLY A 104 -13.24 -11.03 11.84
C GLY A 104 -13.25 -9.51 11.70
N ALA A 105 -12.40 -8.90 10.86
CA ALA A 105 -12.39 -7.46 10.67
C ALA A 105 -13.71 -6.95 10.07
N LYS A 106 -14.24 -5.83 10.61
CA LYS A 106 -15.53 -5.25 10.24
C LYS A 106 -15.42 -3.78 9.93
N ASN A 107 -16.14 -3.35 8.91
CA ASN A 107 -16.22 -1.96 8.45
C ASN A 107 -14.87 -1.32 8.06
N GLU A 108 -13.87 -2.10 7.62
CA GLU A 108 -12.57 -1.58 7.16
C GLU A 108 -12.81 -0.63 5.97
N VAL A 109 -12.48 0.66 6.11
CA VAL A 109 -12.76 1.72 5.13
C VAL A 109 -11.51 1.99 4.29
N ALA A 110 -11.57 1.58 3.02
CA ALA A 110 -10.47 1.70 2.08
C ALA A 110 -10.87 2.44 0.80
N PHE A 111 -9.98 3.30 0.32
CA PHE A 111 -10.11 3.99 -0.95
C PHE A 111 -9.10 3.43 -1.95
N LYS A 112 -9.54 3.11 -3.16
CA LYS A 112 -8.66 2.90 -4.32
C LYS A 112 -8.67 4.18 -5.14
N LEU A 113 -7.51 4.81 -5.31
CA LEU A 113 -7.42 6.17 -5.85
C LEU A 113 -7.19 6.20 -7.36
N GLY A 114 -6.66 5.10 -7.92
CA GLY A 114 -6.28 5.00 -9.33
C GLY A 114 -5.01 5.78 -9.69
N PHE A 115 -4.20 6.10 -8.68
CA PHE A 115 -2.86 6.69 -8.83
C PHE A 115 -2.03 6.39 -7.58
N ALA A 116 -0.72 6.22 -7.72
CA ALA A 116 0.16 6.03 -6.57
C ALA A 116 0.21 7.29 -5.68
N THR A 117 0.04 7.11 -4.36
CA THR A 117 0.05 8.18 -3.35
C THR A 117 1.45 8.75 -3.12
N LYS A 118 1.53 10.01 -2.69
CA LYS A 118 2.79 10.64 -2.28
C LYS A 118 3.21 10.16 -0.89
N THR A 119 4.36 9.51 -0.80
CA THR A 119 4.92 9.04 0.48
C THR A 119 5.10 10.19 1.47
N GLY A 120 4.71 9.98 2.73
CA GLY A 120 4.94 10.93 3.82
C GLY A 120 4.01 12.16 3.83
N GLN A 121 2.94 12.18 3.02
CA GLN A 121 1.89 13.19 3.14
C GLN A 121 0.53 12.52 3.42
N ASP A 122 -0.10 12.93 4.51
CA ASP A 122 -1.46 12.53 4.86
C ASP A 122 -2.47 13.19 3.92
N GLY A 123 -3.57 12.48 3.64
CA GLY A 123 -4.77 13.06 3.06
C GLY A 123 -5.83 13.38 4.11
N SER A 124 -7.04 13.68 3.64
CA SER A 124 -8.21 13.92 4.50
C SER A 124 -9.50 13.41 3.87
N LEU A 125 -10.44 12.99 4.70
CA LEU A 125 -11.84 12.71 4.38
C LEU A 125 -12.71 13.69 5.16
N THR A 126 -13.53 14.47 4.47
CA THR A 126 -14.53 15.36 5.09
C THR A 126 -15.96 14.86 4.86
N ILE A 127 -16.78 14.95 5.90
CA ILE A 127 -18.16 14.49 5.95
C ILE A 127 -18.97 15.38 6.90
N GLY A 128 -19.82 16.25 6.34
CA GLY A 128 -20.47 17.30 7.13
C GLY A 128 -19.44 18.20 7.81
N THR A 129 -19.44 18.24 9.14
CA THR A 129 -18.43 18.92 9.98
C THR A 129 -17.27 18.02 10.39
N GLY A 130 -17.33 16.71 10.13
CA GLY A 130 -16.29 15.74 10.48
C GLY A 130 -15.11 15.76 9.49
N ASN A 131 -13.90 15.60 10.01
CA ASN A 131 -12.67 15.48 9.24
C ASN A 131 -11.79 14.35 9.80
N PHE A 132 -11.42 13.39 8.95
CA PHE A 132 -10.64 12.20 9.31
C PHE A 132 -9.34 12.19 8.48
N PRO A 133 -8.14 12.20 9.10
CA PRO A 133 -6.88 12.09 8.37
C PRO A 133 -6.75 10.73 7.67
N LEU A 134 -6.25 10.74 6.44
CA LEU A 134 -6.01 9.53 5.64
C LEU A 134 -4.51 9.27 5.49
N VAL A 135 -4.12 8.00 5.48
CA VAL A 135 -2.76 7.56 5.14
C VAL A 135 -2.76 6.84 3.78
N GLY A 136 -1.83 7.23 2.90
CA GLY A 136 -1.65 6.61 1.58
C GLY A 136 -0.75 5.38 1.64
N SER A 137 -1.08 4.34 0.86
CA SER A 137 -0.25 3.15 0.68
C SER A 137 -0.45 2.57 -0.72
N GLY A 138 0.63 2.51 -1.52
CA GLY A 138 0.54 2.17 -2.94
C GLY A 138 -0.32 3.18 -3.69
N ASP A 139 -1.43 2.71 -4.28
CA ASP A 139 -2.48 3.53 -4.91
C ASP A 139 -3.82 3.50 -4.13
N SER A 140 -3.76 3.09 -2.86
CA SER A 140 -4.88 3.11 -1.91
C SER A 140 -4.69 4.14 -0.80
N ALA A 141 -5.76 4.48 -0.10
CA ALA A 141 -5.71 5.22 1.17
C ALA A 141 -6.69 4.65 2.21
N PHE A 142 -6.34 4.80 3.48
CA PHE A 142 -7.05 4.26 4.65
C PHE A 142 -7.16 5.34 5.73
N LEU A 143 -8.02 5.17 6.73
CA LEU A 143 -8.00 6.07 7.90
C LEU A 143 -6.68 5.95 8.65
N LYS A 144 -6.08 7.08 9.01
CA LYS A 144 -4.85 7.12 9.81
C LYS A 144 -5.04 6.59 11.24
N ASN A 145 -6.29 6.57 11.72
CA ASN A 145 -6.70 5.92 12.96
C ASN A 145 -7.91 4.98 12.70
N PRO A 146 -7.70 3.67 12.56
CA PRO A 146 -8.78 2.71 12.34
C PRO A 146 -9.85 2.69 13.45
N ALA A 147 -9.52 3.08 14.68
CA ALA A 147 -10.51 3.18 15.77
C ALA A 147 -11.62 4.22 15.50
N GLN A 148 -11.47 5.08 14.49
CA GLN A 148 -12.49 6.03 14.04
C GLN A 148 -13.45 5.48 12.96
N GLU A 149 -13.22 4.27 12.43
CA GLU A 149 -14.06 3.71 11.35
C GLU A 149 -15.53 3.58 11.77
N ALA A 150 -15.81 3.04 12.96
CA ALA A 150 -17.18 2.93 13.48
C ALA A 150 -17.90 4.30 13.58
N GLN A 151 -17.17 5.35 13.99
CA GLN A 151 -17.70 6.73 14.02
C GLN A 151 -17.99 7.24 12.61
N LEU A 152 -17.08 7.01 11.66
CA LEU A 152 -17.24 7.42 10.27
C LEU A 152 -18.45 6.73 9.62
N ILE A 153 -18.63 5.42 9.80
CA ILE A 153 -19.79 4.67 9.30
C ILE A 153 -21.11 5.25 9.83
N GLU A 154 -21.16 5.59 11.12
CA GLU A 154 -22.34 6.20 11.73
C GLU A 154 -22.63 7.63 11.24
N LEU A 155 -21.62 8.38 10.81
CA LEU A 155 -21.83 9.65 10.09
C LEU A 155 -22.26 9.41 8.63
N MET A 156 -21.70 8.39 7.96
CA MET A 156 -22.03 8.04 6.58
C MET A 156 -23.49 7.57 6.42
N LYS A 157 -24.04 6.85 7.41
CA LYS A 157 -25.48 6.51 7.44
C LYS A 157 -26.41 7.74 7.50
N LYS A 158 -25.89 8.91 7.90
CA LYS A 158 -26.65 10.12 8.22
C LYS A 158 -26.30 11.33 7.34
N SER A 159 -25.46 11.13 6.32
CA SER A 159 -24.92 12.19 5.46
C SER A 159 -25.25 11.93 3.99
N ALA A 160 -25.29 12.98 3.16
CA ALA A 160 -25.57 12.85 1.72
C ALA A 160 -24.35 12.46 0.87
N GLY A 161 -23.13 12.78 1.32
CA GLY A 161 -21.89 12.56 0.59
C GLY A 161 -20.65 12.68 1.47
N ILE A 162 -19.50 12.26 0.94
CA ILE A 162 -18.16 12.56 1.49
C ILE A 162 -17.25 13.15 0.41
N SER A 163 -16.20 13.83 0.82
CA SER A 163 -15.09 14.25 -0.05
C SER A 163 -13.77 13.74 0.52
N ILE A 164 -12.93 13.14 -0.32
CA ILE A 164 -11.52 12.85 0.04
C ILE A 164 -10.57 13.80 -0.69
N LYS A 165 -9.42 14.08 -0.07
CA LYS A 165 -8.27 14.77 -0.67
C LYS A 165 -7.01 13.94 -0.46
N MET A 166 -6.24 13.76 -1.54
CA MET A 166 -4.99 12.98 -1.55
C MET A 166 -4.00 13.57 -2.55
N SER A 167 -2.73 13.65 -2.15
CA SER A 167 -1.60 13.98 -3.03
C SER A 167 -1.12 12.75 -3.81
N SER A 168 -1.00 12.86 -5.13
CA SER A 168 -0.35 11.84 -5.97
C SER A 168 1.18 11.92 -5.88
N ALA A 169 1.87 10.79 -6.09
CA ALA A 169 3.33 10.72 -6.15
C ALA A 169 3.94 11.65 -7.23
N ARG A 170 3.15 12.03 -8.24
CA ARG A 170 3.49 13.02 -9.28
C ARG A 170 3.22 14.48 -8.88
N GLY A 171 2.92 14.75 -7.60
CA GLY A 171 2.72 16.10 -7.06
C GLY A 171 1.34 16.74 -7.33
N ASN A 172 0.43 16.07 -8.03
CA ASN A 172 -0.93 16.57 -8.22
C ASN A 172 -1.75 16.35 -6.95
N GLU A 173 -2.32 17.43 -6.42
CA GLU A 173 -3.42 17.36 -5.46
C GLU A 173 -4.71 16.90 -6.14
N THR A 174 -5.48 16.04 -5.48
CA THR A 174 -6.74 15.51 -6.03
C THR A 174 -7.89 15.67 -5.04
N THR A 175 -9.13 15.63 -5.55
CA THR A 175 -10.33 15.58 -4.71
C THR A 175 -11.37 14.69 -5.37
N ASP A 176 -11.81 13.64 -4.68
CA ASP A 176 -12.88 12.73 -5.15
C ASP A 176 -14.07 12.82 -4.20
N LYS A 177 -15.27 13.05 -4.76
CA LYS A 177 -16.51 13.18 -3.99
C LYS A 177 -17.40 11.97 -4.24
N TYR A 178 -17.92 11.35 -3.18
CA TYR A 178 -18.76 10.16 -3.23
C TYR A 178 -20.16 10.49 -2.71
N SER A 179 -21.18 9.90 -3.35
CA SER A 179 -22.56 9.94 -2.87
C SER A 179 -22.78 8.83 -1.83
N LEU A 180 -23.57 9.12 -0.81
CA LEU A 180 -24.00 8.15 0.21
C LEU A 180 -25.44 7.67 -0.04
N SER A 181 -26.04 8.04 -1.17
CA SER A 181 -27.38 7.58 -1.57
C SER A 181 -27.44 6.06 -1.68
N GLY A 182 -28.11 5.42 -0.71
CA GLY A 182 -28.23 3.96 -0.59
C GLY A 182 -27.18 3.28 0.29
N PHE A 183 -26.20 4.01 0.83
CA PHE A 183 -25.11 3.45 1.67
C PHE A 183 -25.62 2.59 2.84
N GLY A 184 -26.63 3.06 3.58
CA GLY A 184 -27.20 2.32 4.72
C GLY A 184 -27.65 0.90 4.35
N LYS A 185 -28.45 0.78 3.28
CA LYS A 185 -28.93 -0.52 2.78
C LYS A 185 -27.78 -1.41 2.27
N ALA A 186 -26.74 -0.81 1.69
CA ALA A 186 -25.57 -1.55 1.23
C ALA A 186 -24.75 -2.12 2.40
N ILE A 187 -24.50 -1.34 3.46
CA ILE A 187 -23.75 -1.82 4.63
C ILE A 187 -24.56 -2.80 5.49
N GLU A 188 -25.90 -2.65 5.55
CA GLU A 188 -26.82 -3.64 6.14
C GLU A 188 -26.77 -4.98 5.39
N ALA A 189 -26.79 -4.96 4.05
CA ALA A 189 -26.67 -6.17 3.24
C ALA A 189 -25.31 -6.88 3.41
N VAL A 190 -24.22 -6.11 3.53
CA VAL A 190 -22.86 -6.61 3.80
C VAL A 190 -22.75 -7.22 5.20
N ALA A 191 -23.33 -6.58 6.23
CA ALA A 191 -23.37 -7.12 7.58
C ALA A 191 -24.23 -8.40 7.68
N LYS A 192 -25.26 -8.56 6.84
CA LYS A 192 -26.06 -9.79 6.77
C LYS A 192 -25.33 -10.96 6.11
N GLU A 193 -24.55 -10.71 5.06
CA GLU A 193 -23.86 -11.77 4.30
C GLU A 193 -22.49 -12.17 4.90
N CYS A 194 -21.82 -11.22 5.55
CA CYS A 194 -20.58 -11.41 6.31
C CYS A 194 -20.70 -10.83 7.74
N PRO A 195 -21.50 -11.47 8.62
CA PRO A 195 -21.65 -11.07 10.03
C PRO A 195 -20.35 -11.19 10.80
#